data_AF-A0A518WFC8-F1
#
_entry.id   AF-A0A518WFC8-F1
#
_cell.length_a   1.000
_cell.length_b   1.000
_cell.length_c   1.000
_cell.angle_alpha   90.00
_cell.angle_beta   90.00
_cell.angle_gamma   90.00
#
_symmetry.space_group_name_H-M   'P 1'
#
loop_
_entity.id
_entity.type
_entity.pdbx_description
1 polymer ?
#
loop_
_entity_poly.entity_id
_entity_poly.type
_entity_poly.pdbx_seq_one_letter_code
_entity_poly.pdbx_strand_id
1 'polypeptide(L)'
;MDFSSRYRTQCSAIWATIASVTNARDRLLLAAAEMLESGATVSTRAVCDRAGVQAPTLYHHFGSKQGLIDAVANHGFTQYTAVENSGDPLDDLRTGWDRHVQFGLAHPSFYGLLYGRAEPGRACAVTAPAHAALRERFTAAATRGMLKVPADDAAEQVFAANVGITLTLISQTEPDLGLSGRVREAALAGVLHTPSADAPATRASAALTLRALVDDDPGDLTPGERGLLDELLERLAR
;
A
#
# COMPACT_ATOMS: atom_id res chain seq x y z
N MET A 1 14.55 -19.53 8.80
CA MET A 1 15.49 -18.86 7.88
C MET A 1 15.55 -17.40 8.29
N ASP A 2 16.74 -16.85 8.46
CA ASP A 2 16.96 -15.50 9.00
C ASP A 2 16.51 -14.42 8.00
N PHE A 3 15.21 -14.10 8.07
CA PHE A 3 14.54 -13.05 7.31
C PHE A 3 15.10 -11.66 7.64
N SER A 4 15.67 -11.46 8.83
CA SER A 4 16.18 -10.17 9.30
C SER A 4 17.38 -9.67 8.48
N SER A 5 18.21 -10.57 7.96
CA SER A 5 19.45 -10.22 7.29
C SER A 5 19.25 -9.70 5.85
N ARG A 6 18.26 -10.18 5.10
CA ARG A 6 18.04 -9.76 3.70
C ARG A 6 17.43 -8.37 3.58
N TYR A 7 16.57 -7.98 4.52
CA TYR A 7 15.86 -6.70 4.48
C TYR A 7 16.62 -5.54 5.13
N ARG A 8 17.50 -5.82 6.11
CA ARG A 8 18.42 -4.82 6.67
C ARG A 8 19.37 -4.25 5.61
N THR A 9 19.72 -5.05 4.60
CA THR A 9 20.48 -4.62 3.40
C THR A 9 19.63 -3.74 2.48
N GLN A 10 18.31 -3.97 2.43
CA GLN A 10 17.36 -3.20 1.62
C GLN A 10 17.02 -1.83 2.25
N CYS A 11 17.01 -1.72 3.58
CA CYS A 11 16.90 -0.45 4.32
C CYS A 11 18.03 0.54 3.99
N SER A 12 19.25 0.06 3.78
CA SER A 12 20.37 0.87 3.27
C SER A 12 20.17 1.27 1.81
N ALA A 13 19.49 0.44 1.01
CA ALA A 13 19.34 0.63 -0.43
C ALA A 13 18.31 1.71 -0.80
N ILE A 14 17.27 1.89 0.04
CA ILE A 14 16.23 2.92 -0.13
C ILE A 14 16.88 4.30 -0.31
N TRP A 15 17.79 4.64 0.60
CA TRP A 15 18.51 5.92 0.56
C TRP A 15 19.85 5.87 -0.16
N ALA A 16 20.47 4.71 -0.34
CA ALA A 16 21.71 4.59 -1.14
C ALA A 16 21.51 4.97 -2.61
N THR A 17 20.30 4.81 -3.15
CA THR A 17 19.98 5.28 -4.51
C THR A 17 20.04 6.81 -4.59
N ILE A 18 19.55 7.52 -3.56
CA ILE A 18 19.66 8.98 -3.44
C ILE A 18 21.11 9.41 -3.17
N ALA A 19 21.88 8.63 -2.40
CA ALA A 19 23.26 8.92 -2.07
C ALA A 19 24.22 8.94 -3.28
N SER A 20 23.79 8.45 -4.45
CA SER A 20 24.58 8.46 -5.68
C SER A 20 24.52 9.75 -6.51
N VAL A 21 23.87 10.84 -6.02
CA VAL A 21 23.48 11.97 -6.91
C VAL A 21 24.08 13.35 -6.58
N THR A 22 24.47 14.06 -7.65
CA THR A 22 25.19 15.35 -7.71
C THR A 22 24.29 16.59 -7.83
N ASN A 23 22.99 16.46 -8.14
CA ASN A 23 22.11 17.61 -8.42
C ASN A 23 21.38 18.16 -7.17
N ALA A 24 20.93 19.42 -7.24
CA ALA A 24 20.32 20.12 -6.10
C ALA A 24 18.99 19.52 -5.62
N ARG A 25 18.17 18.99 -6.54
CA ARG A 25 16.90 18.35 -6.24
C ARG A 25 17.09 17.10 -5.37
N ASP A 26 18.05 16.27 -5.73
CA ASP A 26 18.25 14.99 -5.04
C ASP A 26 18.96 15.17 -3.70
N ARG A 27 19.83 16.18 -3.55
CA ARG A 27 20.36 16.59 -2.23
C ARG A 27 19.26 17.10 -1.29
N LEU A 28 18.30 17.86 -1.81
CA LEU A 28 17.14 18.32 -1.03
C LEU A 28 16.26 17.15 -0.58
N LEU A 29 16.03 16.17 -1.47
CA LEU A 29 15.31 14.94 -1.13
C LEU A 29 16.04 14.14 -0.05
N LEU A 30 17.36 13.94 -0.18
CA LEU A 30 18.18 13.21 0.79
C LEU A 30 18.12 13.88 2.17
N ALA A 31 18.35 15.20 2.22
CA ALA A 31 18.34 15.95 3.46
C ALA A 31 16.98 15.87 4.17
N ALA A 32 15.88 15.95 3.41
CA ALA A 32 14.53 15.81 3.97
C ALA A 32 14.24 14.38 4.44
N ALA A 33 14.69 13.37 3.70
CA ALA A 33 14.57 11.96 4.09
C ALA A 33 15.31 11.66 5.40
N GLU A 34 16.58 12.05 5.51
CA GLU A 34 17.39 11.85 6.72
C GLU A 34 16.77 12.52 7.95
N MET A 35 16.21 13.72 7.76
CA MET A 35 15.48 14.40 8.84
C MET A 35 14.26 13.61 9.29
N LEU A 36 13.48 13.06 8.35
CA LEU A 36 12.31 12.24 8.65
C LEU A 36 12.67 10.95 9.37
N GLU A 37 13.76 10.27 8.97
CA GLU A 37 14.24 9.06 9.64
C GLU A 37 14.69 9.31 11.08
N SER A 38 15.35 10.44 11.32
CA SER A 38 15.75 10.83 12.68
C SER A 38 14.58 11.26 13.58
N GLY A 39 13.36 11.34 13.03
CA GLY A 39 12.18 11.89 13.73
C GLY A 39 12.24 13.41 13.90
N ALA A 40 13.17 14.09 13.23
CA ALA A 40 13.30 15.54 13.31
C ALA A 40 12.18 16.24 12.53
N THR A 41 11.73 17.39 13.05
CA THR A 41 10.77 18.24 12.33
C THR A 41 11.42 18.77 11.06
N VAL A 42 10.88 18.38 9.89
CA VAL A 42 11.34 18.91 8.60
C VAL A 42 11.06 20.41 8.53
N SER A 43 12.10 21.23 8.36
CA SER A 43 11.98 22.66 8.10
C SER A 43 12.70 23.00 6.80
N THR A 44 12.15 23.91 6.00
CA THR A 44 12.74 24.30 4.71
C THR A 44 14.16 24.83 4.88
N ARG A 45 14.41 25.59 5.95
CA ARG A 45 15.74 26.09 6.31
C ARG A 45 16.72 24.95 6.60
N ALA A 46 16.40 24.04 7.53
CA ALA A 46 17.30 22.96 7.89
C ALA A 46 17.59 22.02 6.70
N VAL A 47 16.60 21.77 5.85
CA VAL A 47 16.79 20.99 4.61
C VAL A 47 17.73 21.73 3.65
N CYS A 48 17.52 23.02 3.41
CA CYS A 48 18.37 23.81 2.51
C CYS A 48 19.82 23.88 3.03
N ASP A 49 20.00 24.14 4.33
CA ASP A 49 21.30 24.19 4.98
C ASP A 49 22.04 22.86 4.84
N ARG A 50 21.34 21.74 5.07
CA ARG A 50 21.90 20.38 4.96
C ARG A 50 22.19 19.97 3.51
N ALA A 51 21.36 20.39 2.56
CA ALA A 51 21.54 20.13 1.13
C ALA A 51 22.56 21.07 0.45
N GLY A 52 23.04 22.11 1.16
CA GLY A 52 23.95 23.11 0.63
C GLY A 52 23.33 23.96 -0.48
N VAL A 53 22.04 24.29 -0.36
CA VAL A 53 21.29 25.08 -1.36
C VAL A 53 20.52 26.22 -0.71
N GLN A 54 19.98 27.13 -1.51
CA GLN A 54 19.17 28.26 -1.03
C GLN A 54 17.67 27.95 -1.15
N ALA A 55 16.85 28.61 -0.31
CA ALA A 55 15.40 28.41 -0.28
C ALA A 55 14.69 28.54 -1.65
N PRO A 56 15.06 29.48 -2.55
CA PRO A 56 14.45 29.56 -3.88
C PRO A 56 14.60 28.27 -4.70
N THR A 57 15.70 27.55 -4.54
CA THR A 57 15.94 26.26 -5.22
C THR A 57 14.98 25.18 -4.73
N LEU A 58 14.69 25.14 -3.42
CA LEU A 58 13.70 24.22 -2.85
C LEU A 58 12.31 24.48 -3.44
N TYR A 59 11.86 25.74 -3.42
CA TYR A 59 10.54 26.10 -3.93
C TYR A 59 10.44 25.91 -5.45
N HIS A 60 11.52 26.12 -6.21
CA HIS A 60 11.55 25.82 -7.64
C HIS A 60 11.31 24.33 -7.93
N HIS A 61 11.91 23.42 -7.17
CA HIS A 61 11.79 21.98 -7.40
C HIS A 61 10.52 21.35 -6.82
N PHE A 62 10.05 21.83 -5.67
CA PHE A 62 9.01 21.16 -4.89
C PHE A 62 7.77 22.01 -4.66
N GLY A 63 7.79 23.29 -5.02
CA GLY A 63 6.69 24.25 -4.85
C GLY A 63 6.41 24.65 -3.40
N SER A 64 6.52 23.72 -2.44
CA SER A 64 6.26 23.96 -1.03
C SER A 64 7.01 22.95 -0.14
N LYS A 65 7.01 23.21 1.17
CA LYS A 65 7.45 22.23 2.18
C LYS A 65 6.67 20.91 2.05
N GLN A 66 5.36 20.99 1.81
CA GLN A 66 4.52 19.80 1.67
C GLN A 66 4.88 19.02 0.40
N GLY A 67 5.10 19.71 -0.72
CA GLY A 67 5.52 19.06 -1.96
C GLY A 67 6.88 18.35 -1.86
N LEU A 68 7.78 18.85 -1.01
CA LEU A 68 9.03 18.15 -0.67
C LEU A 68 8.76 16.89 0.16
N ILE A 69 7.92 17.00 1.20
CA ILE A 69 7.52 15.85 2.03
C ILE A 69 6.84 14.78 1.17
N ASP A 70 5.91 15.17 0.29
CA ASP A 70 5.21 14.28 -0.63
C ASP A 70 6.19 13.60 -1.61
N ALA A 71 7.22 14.33 -2.07
CA ALA A 71 8.23 13.77 -2.96
C ALA A 71 9.15 12.75 -2.26
N VAL A 72 9.55 13.03 -1.01
CA VAL A 72 10.28 12.05 -0.18
C VAL A 72 9.39 10.83 0.10
N ALA A 73 8.12 11.09 0.41
CA ALA A 73 7.11 10.08 0.67
C ALA A 73 6.94 9.14 -0.54
N ASN A 74 6.82 9.72 -1.74
CA ASN A 74 6.71 8.95 -2.98
C ASN A 74 7.97 8.12 -3.28
N HIS A 75 9.17 8.66 -3.00
CA HIS A 75 10.42 7.93 -3.24
C HIS A 75 10.56 6.71 -2.33
N GLY A 76 10.37 6.89 -1.01
CA GLY A 76 10.45 5.80 -0.05
C GLY A 76 9.38 4.72 -0.29
N PHE A 77 8.20 5.13 -0.76
CA PHE A 77 7.10 4.22 -1.05
C PHE A 77 7.30 3.39 -2.33
N THR A 78 7.87 3.99 -3.39
CA THR A 78 8.12 3.30 -4.66
C THR A 78 9.06 2.09 -4.48
N GLN A 79 10.04 2.20 -3.59
CA GLN A 79 10.99 1.12 -3.29
C GLN A 79 10.36 -0.02 -2.47
N TYR A 80 9.26 0.23 -1.77
CA TYR A 80 8.47 -0.76 -1.04
C TYR A 80 7.51 -1.55 -1.94
N THR A 81 6.99 -0.94 -3.00
CA THR A 81 5.93 -1.55 -3.85
C THR A 81 6.44 -2.56 -4.90
N ALA A 82 7.74 -2.61 -5.17
CA ALA A 82 8.32 -3.50 -6.20
C ALA A 82 8.55 -4.91 -5.65
N VAL A 83 7.59 -5.84 -5.83
CA VAL A 83 7.77 -7.24 -5.40
C VAL A 83 7.10 -8.23 -6.36
N GLU A 84 7.75 -9.39 -6.52
CA GLU A 84 7.31 -10.54 -7.30
C GLU A 84 6.08 -11.24 -6.68
N ASN A 85 5.15 -11.68 -7.53
CA ASN A 85 4.03 -12.55 -7.15
C ASN A 85 4.52 -13.99 -7.04
N SER A 86 4.18 -14.67 -5.94
CA SER A 86 4.44 -16.11 -5.78
C SER A 86 3.51 -16.96 -6.65
N GLY A 87 2.37 -16.40 -7.07
CA GLY A 87 1.35 -17.09 -7.88
C GLY A 87 0.21 -17.69 -7.05
N ASP A 88 0.36 -17.75 -5.72
CA ASP A 88 -0.71 -18.02 -4.76
C ASP A 88 -1.25 -16.69 -4.18
N PRO A 89 -2.48 -16.28 -4.53
CA PRO A 89 -3.08 -15.03 -4.07
C PRO A 89 -3.16 -14.92 -2.55
N LEU A 90 -3.35 -16.03 -1.83
CA LEU A 90 -3.50 -15.98 -0.38
C LEU A 90 -2.14 -15.70 0.28
N ASP A 91 -1.09 -16.37 -0.18
CA ASP A 91 0.26 -16.15 0.31
C ASP A 91 0.79 -14.76 -0.12
N ASP A 92 0.43 -14.29 -1.32
CA ASP A 92 0.76 -12.94 -1.79
C ASP A 92 0.08 -11.86 -0.92
N LEU A 93 -1.18 -12.06 -0.52
CA LEU A 93 -1.89 -11.17 0.42
C LEU A 93 -1.26 -11.17 1.81
N ARG A 94 -0.92 -12.35 2.36
CA ARG A 94 -0.28 -12.48 3.67
C ARG A 94 1.11 -11.85 3.70
N THR A 95 1.91 -12.14 2.68
CA THR A 95 3.27 -11.59 2.57
C THR A 95 3.22 -10.08 2.33
N GLY A 96 2.26 -9.59 1.54
CA GLY A 96 2.01 -8.17 1.37
C GLY A 96 1.65 -7.47 2.68
N TRP A 97 0.81 -8.11 3.51
CA TRP A 97 0.46 -7.60 4.84
C TRP A 97 1.69 -7.44 5.73
N ASP A 98 2.50 -8.50 5.84
CA ASP A 98 3.66 -8.53 6.74
C ASP A 98 4.72 -7.51 6.31
N ARG A 99 4.92 -7.36 5.00
CA ARG A 99 5.79 -6.31 4.44
C ARG A 99 5.32 -4.92 4.83
N HIS A 100 4.02 -4.64 4.75
CA HIS A 100 3.48 -3.33 5.12
C HIS A 100 3.72 -2.99 6.60
N VAL A 101 3.47 -3.96 7.48
CA VAL A 101 3.69 -3.81 8.92
C VAL A 101 5.17 -3.59 9.22
N GLN A 102 6.06 -4.37 8.61
CA GLN A 102 7.50 -4.22 8.76
C GLN A 102 7.99 -2.85 8.28
N PHE A 103 7.45 -2.36 7.17
CA PHE A 103 7.77 -1.02 6.66
C PHE A 103 7.42 0.07 7.68
N GLY A 104 6.22 0.00 8.27
CA GLY A 104 5.81 0.97 9.29
C GLY A 104 6.67 0.90 10.55
N LEU A 105 7.04 -0.30 11.01
CA LEU A 105 7.91 -0.49 12.17
C LEU A 105 9.35 -0.04 11.93
N ALA A 106 9.87 -0.19 10.70
CA ALA A 106 11.21 0.28 10.35
C ALA A 106 11.27 1.82 10.21
N HIS A 107 10.16 2.45 9.81
CA HIS A 107 10.10 3.89 9.53
C HIS A 107 8.91 4.58 10.21
N PRO A 108 8.81 4.57 11.55
CA PRO A 108 7.61 4.99 12.28
C PRO A 108 7.23 6.46 12.06
N SER A 109 8.21 7.37 12.04
CA SER A 109 7.97 8.80 11.79
C SER A 109 7.46 9.07 10.38
N PHE A 110 8.00 8.36 9.39
CA PHE A 110 7.57 8.45 8.00
C PHE A 110 6.17 7.85 7.81
N TYR A 111 5.92 6.69 8.39
CA TYR A 111 4.62 6.02 8.35
C TYR A 111 3.53 6.88 9.00
N GLY A 112 3.84 7.54 10.11
CA GLY A 112 2.94 8.51 10.75
C GLY A 112 2.60 9.72 9.88
N LEU A 113 3.49 10.15 8.97
CA LEU A 113 3.18 11.20 8.01
C LEU A 113 2.26 10.72 6.89
N LEU A 114 2.45 9.48 6.42
CA LEU A 114 1.63 8.90 5.37
C LEU A 114 0.20 8.60 5.83
N TYR A 115 0.06 8.02 7.02
CA TYR A 115 -1.19 7.41 7.47
C TYR A 115 -1.78 8.06 8.74
N GLY A 116 -0.99 8.83 9.49
CA GLY A 116 -1.44 9.46 10.74
C GLY A 116 -2.10 10.83 10.57
N ARG A 117 -2.13 11.39 9.37
CA ARG A 117 -2.71 12.73 9.07
C ARG A 117 -3.75 12.65 7.96
N ALA A 118 -4.94 12.16 8.30
CA ALA A 118 -6.06 12.12 7.36
C ALA A 118 -6.70 13.51 7.20
N GLU A 119 -6.79 14.01 5.97
CA GLU A 119 -7.61 15.18 5.62
C GLU A 119 -8.98 14.71 5.11
N PRO A 120 -10.11 15.25 5.61
CA PRO A 120 -11.43 14.89 5.13
C PRO A 120 -11.56 15.06 3.61
N GLY A 121 -11.97 14.00 2.92
CA GLY A 121 -12.24 14.02 1.48
C GLY A 121 -11.00 14.05 0.58
N ARG A 122 -9.78 13.88 1.12
CA ARG A 122 -8.55 13.92 0.33
C ARG A 122 -7.71 12.65 0.50
N ALA A 123 -7.67 11.83 -0.55
CA ALA A 123 -6.79 10.67 -0.59
C ALA A 123 -5.32 11.10 -0.73
N CYS A 124 -4.42 10.41 -0.03
CA CYS A 124 -2.99 10.66 -0.13
C CYS A 124 -2.46 10.05 -1.43
N ALA A 125 -2.07 10.91 -2.39
CA ALA A 125 -1.58 10.50 -3.71
C ALA A 125 -0.36 9.55 -3.62
N VAL A 126 0.46 9.71 -2.58
CA VAL A 126 1.63 8.84 -2.32
C VAL A 126 1.23 7.40 -2.04
N THR A 127 0.11 7.20 -1.35
CA THR A 127 -0.34 5.86 -0.92
C THR A 127 -1.16 5.15 -2.00
N ALA A 128 -1.65 5.90 -3.00
CA ALA A 128 -2.50 5.40 -4.07
C ALA A 128 -1.92 4.19 -4.84
N PRO A 129 -0.61 4.12 -5.16
CA PRO A 129 -0.04 2.96 -5.83
C PRO A 129 -0.12 1.66 -5.01
N ALA A 130 0.06 1.68 -3.69
CA ALA A 130 -0.07 0.45 -2.90
C ALA A 130 -1.53 0.05 -2.72
N HIS A 131 -2.45 1.02 -2.66
CA HIS A 131 -3.89 0.71 -2.66
C HIS A 131 -4.27 0.04 -3.99
N ALA A 132 -3.77 0.55 -5.11
CA ALA A 132 -3.97 -0.06 -6.43
C ALA A 132 -3.37 -1.48 -6.49
N ALA A 133 -2.13 -1.67 -6.04
CA ALA A 133 -1.50 -2.98 -6.02
C ALA A 133 -2.22 -3.98 -5.09
N LEU A 134 -2.82 -3.52 -3.98
CA LEU A 134 -3.64 -4.37 -3.12
C LEU A 134 -4.95 -4.74 -3.82
N ARG A 135 -5.61 -3.78 -4.47
CA ARG A 135 -6.82 -4.01 -5.27
C ARG A 135 -6.57 -5.03 -6.37
N GLU A 136 -5.48 -4.90 -7.13
CA GLU A 136 -5.10 -5.87 -8.17
C GLU A 136 -4.97 -7.30 -7.64
N ARG A 137 -4.40 -7.47 -6.43
CA ARG A 137 -4.32 -8.79 -5.78
C ARG A 137 -5.70 -9.34 -5.43
N PHE A 138 -6.62 -8.50 -4.97
CA PHE A 138 -7.99 -8.91 -4.72
C PHE A 138 -8.76 -9.19 -6.01
N THR A 139 -8.53 -8.45 -7.09
CA THR A 139 -9.08 -8.76 -8.42
C THR A 139 -8.60 -10.13 -8.90
N ALA A 140 -7.31 -10.43 -8.76
CA ALA A 140 -6.76 -11.76 -9.09
C ALA A 140 -7.32 -12.89 -8.19
N ALA A 141 -7.68 -12.60 -6.95
CA ALA A 141 -8.38 -13.56 -6.09
C ALA A 141 -9.87 -13.70 -6.47
N ALA A 142 -10.50 -12.62 -6.95
CA ALA A 142 -11.88 -12.62 -7.42
C ALA A 142 -12.07 -13.49 -8.67
N THR A 143 -11.14 -13.44 -9.62
CA THR A 143 -11.19 -14.31 -10.82
C THR A 143 -11.08 -15.80 -10.48
N ARG A 144 -10.57 -16.14 -9.29
CA ARG A 144 -10.53 -17.51 -8.75
C ARG A 144 -11.71 -17.86 -7.85
N GLY A 145 -12.72 -16.98 -7.76
CA GLY A 145 -13.91 -17.16 -6.91
C GLY A 145 -13.64 -17.18 -5.42
N MET A 146 -12.56 -16.53 -4.97
CA MET A 146 -12.14 -16.57 -3.57
C MET A 146 -12.85 -15.54 -2.68
N LEU A 147 -13.51 -14.52 -3.25
CA LEU A 147 -14.03 -13.38 -2.50
C LEU A 147 -15.50 -13.54 -2.07
N LYS A 148 -15.79 -13.11 -0.85
CA LYS A 148 -17.15 -12.95 -0.28
C LYS A 148 -17.78 -11.60 -0.63
N VAL A 149 -16.97 -10.62 -0.98
CA VAL A 149 -17.35 -9.22 -1.21
C VAL A 149 -16.65 -8.70 -2.47
N PRO A 150 -17.08 -7.58 -3.07
CA PRO A 150 -16.35 -6.91 -4.13
C PRO A 150 -14.86 -6.72 -3.82
N ALA A 151 -14.00 -6.82 -4.85
CA ALA A 151 -12.55 -6.69 -4.70
C ALA A 151 -12.13 -5.34 -4.08
N ASP A 152 -12.83 -4.26 -4.42
CA ASP A 152 -12.61 -2.94 -3.82
C ASP A 152 -12.91 -2.92 -2.32
N ASP A 153 -14.08 -3.42 -1.92
CA ASP A 153 -14.48 -3.52 -0.51
C ASP A 153 -13.48 -4.40 0.28
N ALA A 154 -13.04 -5.51 -0.32
CA ALA A 154 -12.05 -6.39 0.28
C ALA A 154 -10.70 -5.66 0.49
N ALA A 155 -10.24 -4.94 -0.53
CA ALA A 155 -9.01 -4.17 -0.48
C ALA A 155 -9.10 -3.07 0.59
N GLU A 156 -10.19 -2.32 0.64
CA GLU A 156 -10.40 -1.26 1.63
C GLU A 156 -10.44 -1.81 3.06
N GLN A 157 -11.18 -2.90 3.30
CA GLN A 157 -11.27 -3.52 4.61
C GLN A 157 -9.89 -4.00 5.10
N VAL A 158 -9.16 -4.74 4.26
CA VAL A 158 -7.85 -5.29 4.62
C VAL A 158 -6.81 -4.18 4.75
N PHE A 159 -6.88 -3.15 3.91
CA PHE A 159 -6.02 -1.98 4.00
C PHE A 159 -6.23 -1.22 5.32
N ALA A 160 -7.48 -0.92 5.67
CA ALA A 160 -7.82 -0.22 6.91
C ALA A 160 -7.33 -0.99 8.15
N ALA A 161 -7.51 -2.31 8.16
CA ALA A 161 -7.03 -3.16 9.23
C ALA A 161 -5.49 -3.17 9.32
N ASN A 162 -4.80 -3.22 8.18
CA ASN A 162 -3.34 -3.21 8.12
C ASN A 162 -2.75 -1.88 8.62
N VAL A 163 -3.30 -0.76 8.18
CA VAL A 163 -2.88 0.57 8.65
C VAL A 163 -3.12 0.72 10.15
N GLY A 164 -4.32 0.35 10.62
CA GLY A 164 -4.68 0.44 12.03
C GLY A 164 -3.76 -0.39 12.92
N ILE A 165 -3.46 -1.64 12.54
CA ILE A 165 -2.55 -2.47 13.33
C ILE A 165 -1.13 -1.93 13.29
N THR A 166 -0.65 -1.43 12.14
CA THR A 166 0.70 -0.91 12.02
C THR A 166 0.90 0.33 12.89
N LEU A 167 -0.04 1.29 12.88
CA LEU A 167 -0.03 2.44 13.79
C LEU A 167 -0.09 2.03 15.26
N THR A 168 -0.89 1.01 15.57
CA THR A 168 -0.97 0.45 16.93
C THR A 168 0.39 -0.11 17.37
N LEU A 169 1.05 -0.90 16.52
CA LEU A 169 2.35 -1.51 16.85
C LEU A 169 3.47 -0.47 16.95
N ILE A 170 3.45 0.59 16.13
CA ILE A 170 4.39 1.73 16.23
C ILE A 170 4.31 2.40 17.61
N SER A 171 3.13 2.42 18.23
CA SER A 171 2.94 3.03 19.56
C SER A 171 3.45 2.18 20.72
N GLN A 172 3.80 0.90 20.49
CA GLN A 172 4.24 -0.03 21.52
C GLN A 172 5.76 0.04 21.74
N THR A 173 6.20 -0.09 22.99
CA THR A 173 7.64 -0.22 23.32
C THR A 173 8.21 -1.55 22.80
N GLU A 174 7.42 -2.62 22.88
CA GLU A 174 7.74 -3.95 22.34
C GLU A 174 6.58 -4.40 21.44
N PRO A 175 6.73 -4.31 20.10
CA PRO A 175 5.65 -4.65 19.17
C PRO A 175 5.21 -6.12 19.23
N ASP A 176 3.93 -6.39 19.51
CA ASP A 176 3.32 -7.73 19.43
C ASP A 176 3.04 -8.12 17.97
N LEU A 177 4.03 -8.73 17.31
CA LEU A 177 3.86 -9.26 15.94
C LEU A 177 2.82 -10.38 15.87
N GLY A 178 2.53 -11.07 16.97
CA GLY A 178 1.44 -12.03 17.06
C GLY A 178 0.06 -11.39 16.92
N LEU A 179 -0.12 -10.17 17.44
CA LEU A 179 -1.34 -9.39 17.22
C LEU A 179 -1.53 -9.06 15.74
N SER A 180 -0.46 -8.67 15.04
CA SER A 180 -0.50 -8.47 13.57
C SER A 180 -1.03 -9.69 12.85
N GLY A 181 -0.48 -10.87 13.15
CA GLY A 181 -0.93 -12.13 12.55
C GLY A 181 -2.40 -12.43 12.83
N ARG A 182 -2.87 -12.24 14.07
CA ARG A 182 -4.29 -12.46 14.42
C ARG A 182 -5.23 -11.51 13.69
N VAL A 183 -4.89 -10.21 13.61
CA VAL A 183 -5.70 -9.21 12.90
C VAL A 183 -5.71 -9.49 11.39
N ARG A 184 -4.57 -9.89 10.81
CA ARG A 184 -4.47 -10.29 9.40
C ARG A 184 -5.42 -11.43 9.06
N GLU A 185 -5.36 -12.53 9.80
CA GLU A 185 -6.21 -13.69 9.51
C GLU A 185 -7.68 -13.37 9.74
N ALA A 186 -8.03 -12.54 10.72
CA ALA A 186 -9.40 -12.08 10.92
C ALA A 186 -9.91 -11.19 9.75
N ALA A 187 -9.09 -10.26 9.28
CA ALA A 187 -9.43 -9.39 8.14
C ALA A 187 -9.60 -10.20 6.85
N LEU A 188 -8.67 -11.13 6.57
CA LEU A 188 -8.74 -12.02 5.41
C LEU A 188 -9.94 -12.97 5.50
N ALA A 189 -10.23 -13.55 6.66
CA ALA A 189 -11.41 -14.40 6.85
C ALA A 189 -12.73 -13.66 6.63
N GLY A 190 -12.77 -12.34 6.87
CA GLY A 190 -13.94 -11.50 6.60
C GLY A 190 -14.25 -11.37 5.11
N VAL A 191 -13.23 -11.38 4.25
CA VAL A 191 -13.37 -11.06 2.80
C VAL A 191 -13.18 -12.27 1.90
N LEU A 192 -12.55 -13.35 2.39
CA LEU A 192 -12.28 -14.58 1.64
C LEU A 192 -13.20 -15.73 2.07
N HIS A 193 -13.58 -16.56 1.11
CA HIS A 193 -14.14 -17.88 1.39
C HIS A 193 -13.11 -18.76 2.09
N THR A 194 -13.54 -19.53 3.08
CA THR A 194 -12.73 -20.64 3.57
C THR A 194 -12.62 -21.65 2.44
N PRO A 195 -11.41 -22.14 2.08
CA PRO A 195 -11.27 -23.18 1.08
C PRO A 195 -11.98 -24.45 1.60
N SER A 196 -13.21 -24.66 1.16
CA SER A 196 -13.91 -25.93 1.31
C SER A 196 -14.15 -26.43 -0.11
N ALA A 197 -13.43 -27.49 -0.49
CA ALA A 197 -13.52 -28.10 -1.81
C ALA A 197 -14.95 -28.59 -2.15
N ASP A 198 -15.82 -28.73 -1.15
CA ASP A 198 -17.16 -29.28 -1.27
C ASP A 198 -18.30 -28.26 -1.07
N ALA A 199 -17.98 -26.97 -0.82
CA ALA A 199 -19.02 -25.95 -0.67
C ALA A 199 -19.46 -25.45 -2.05
N PRO A 200 -20.76 -25.56 -2.43
CA PRO A 200 -21.22 -25.03 -3.69
C PRO A 200 -21.03 -23.50 -3.73
N ALA A 201 -20.54 -22.99 -4.86
CA ALA A 201 -20.41 -21.56 -5.08
C ALA A 201 -21.75 -20.87 -4.80
N THR A 202 -21.71 -19.79 -4.03
CA THR A 202 -22.90 -18.98 -3.78
C THR A 202 -23.24 -18.17 -5.04
N ARG A 203 -24.50 -17.78 -5.19
CA ARG A 203 -24.92 -16.87 -6.27
C ARG A 203 -24.09 -15.58 -6.26
N ALA A 204 -23.86 -15.03 -5.07
CA ALA A 204 -23.08 -13.81 -4.90
C ALA A 204 -21.62 -14.01 -5.33
N SER A 205 -20.95 -15.08 -4.87
CA SER A 205 -19.57 -15.36 -5.25
C SER A 205 -19.42 -15.65 -6.75
N ALA A 206 -20.38 -16.34 -7.37
CA ALA A 206 -20.41 -16.55 -8.82
C ALA A 206 -20.56 -15.23 -9.59
N ALA A 207 -21.45 -14.33 -9.13
CA ALA A 207 -21.62 -13.01 -9.75
C ALA A 207 -20.36 -12.15 -9.65
N LEU A 208 -19.69 -12.13 -8.48
CA LEU A 208 -18.42 -11.43 -8.28
C LEU A 208 -17.30 -11.99 -9.18
N THR A 209 -17.22 -13.32 -9.29
CA THR A 209 -16.24 -14.00 -10.16
C THR A 209 -16.46 -13.64 -11.61
N LEU A 210 -17.71 -13.74 -12.09
CA LEU A 210 -18.03 -13.45 -13.48
C LEU A 210 -17.76 -11.97 -13.82
N ARG A 211 -18.07 -11.04 -12.90
CA ARG A 211 -17.74 -9.63 -13.08
C ARG A 211 -16.23 -9.43 -13.25
N ALA A 212 -15.43 -10.00 -12.35
CA ALA A 212 -13.98 -9.89 -12.42
C ALA A 212 -13.39 -10.46 -13.72
N LEU A 213 -13.97 -11.55 -14.26
CA LEU A 213 -13.54 -12.12 -15.54
C LEU A 213 -13.91 -11.23 -16.74
N VAL A 214 -15.08 -10.60 -16.73
CA VAL A 214 -15.56 -9.69 -17.80
C VAL A 214 -14.82 -8.35 -17.79
N ASP A 215 -14.39 -7.89 -16.62
CA ASP A 215 -13.54 -6.70 -16.48
C ASP A 215 -12.13 -6.94 -17.05
N ASP A 216 -11.60 -8.16 -16.92
CA ASP A 216 -10.29 -8.57 -17.43
C ASP A 216 -10.31 -8.81 -18.95
N ASP A 217 -11.25 -9.63 -19.43
CA ASP A 217 -11.50 -9.86 -20.85
C ASP A 217 -13.00 -9.73 -21.15
N PRO A 218 -13.42 -8.63 -21.80
CA PRO A 218 -14.82 -8.44 -22.11
C PRO A 218 -15.37 -9.28 -23.25
N GLY A 219 -14.50 -9.92 -24.04
CA GLY A 219 -14.88 -10.51 -25.31
C GLY A 219 -15.56 -9.50 -26.24
N ASP A 220 -16.62 -9.96 -26.91
CA ASP A 220 -17.35 -9.20 -27.94
C ASP A 220 -18.51 -8.34 -27.39
N LEU A 221 -18.60 -8.14 -26.06
CA LEU A 221 -19.69 -7.37 -25.43
C LEU A 221 -19.64 -5.90 -25.85
N THR A 222 -20.75 -5.40 -26.40
CA THR A 222 -20.93 -3.98 -26.65
C THR A 222 -21.00 -3.18 -25.34
N PRO A 223 -20.76 -1.85 -25.36
CA PRO A 223 -20.89 -1.02 -24.16
C PRO A 223 -22.27 -1.11 -23.48
N GLY A 224 -23.34 -1.27 -24.28
CA GLY A 224 -24.70 -1.42 -23.76
C GLY A 224 -24.94 -2.78 -23.11
N GLU A 225 -24.47 -3.87 -23.71
CA GLU A 225 -24.57 -5.22 -23.14
C GLU A 225 -23.76 -5.34 -21.85
N ARG A 226 -22.58 -4.72 -21.80
CA ARG A 226 -21.78 -4.64 -20.57
C ARG A 226 -22.53 -3.93 -19.46
N GLY A 227 -23.09 -2.74 -19.71
CA GLY A 227 -23.83 -2.01 -18.70
C GLY A 227 -25.03 -2.79 -18.15
N LEU A 228 -25.74 -3.54 -19.00
CA LEU A 228 -26.82 -4.42 -18.57
C LEU A 228 -26.30 -5.59 -17.73
N LEU A 229 -25.20 -6.22 -18.14
CA LEU A 229 -24.59 -7.31 -17.41
C LEU A 229 -24.12 -6.85 -16.03
N ASP A 230 -23.48 -5.69 -15.94
CA ASP A 230 -23.02 -5.09 -14.68
C ASP A 230 -24.17 -4.87 -13.70
N GLU A 231 -25.29 -4.31 -14.18
CA GLU A 231 -26.50 -4.10 -13.36
C GLU A 231 -27.06 -5.42 -12.81
N LEU A 232 -27.09 -6.47 -13.65
CA LEU A 232 -27.57 -7.79 -13.24
C LEU A 232 -26.64 -8.45 -12.23
N LEU A 233 -25.32 -8.39 -12.46
CA LEU A 233 -24.32 -8.96 -11.56
C LEU A 233 -24.32 -8.24 -10.21
N GLU A 234 -24.48 -6.92 -10.18
CA GLU A 234 -24.60 -6.17 -8.94
C GLU A 234 -25.82 -6.60 -8.11
N ARG A 235 -26.96 -6.89 -8.76
CA ARG A 235 -28.16 -7.40 -8.08
C ARG A 235 -27.97 -8.81 -7.53
N LEU A 236 -27.22 -9.65 -8.24
CA LEU A 236 -26.95 -11.03 -7.85
C LEU A 236 -25.88 -11.15 -6.75
N ALA A 237 -25.04 -10.12 -6.59
CA ALA A 237 -23.99 -10.02 -5.58
C ALA A 237 -24.49 -9.59 -4.18
N ARG A 238 -25.77 -9.23 -4.04
CA ARG A 238 -26.40 -8.82 -2.77
C ARG A 238 -26.95 -9.99 -1.97
#